data_AF-A0A538BHE7-F1
#
_entry.id   AF-A0A538BHE7-F1
#
_cell.length_a   1.000
_cell.length_b   1.000
_cell.length_c   1.000
_cell.angle_alpha   90.00
_cell.angle_beta   90.00
_cell.angle_gamma   90.00
#
_symmetry.space_group_name_H-M   'P 1'
#
loop_
_entity.id
_entity.type
_entity.pdbx_description
1 polymer ?
#
loop_
_entity_poly.entity_id
_entity_poly.type
_entity_poly.pdbx_seq_one_letter_code
_entity_poly.pdbx_strand_id
1 'polypeptide(L)'
;MRRGPNSMLSFAFPDTPYAVILGFDERGELFEYYVNLEEPLTRSVAGFDTVDHLLDVTIPPDRSGWSWKDEDELREAVARGIFTEEDAAWFRFWGERGAEHVLLQEPPFDRDWSTWRPEPAWEDADLPRNWDIAPG
;
A
#
# COMPACT_ATOMS: atom_id res chain seq x y z
N MET A 1 -15.99 6.14 14.02
CA MET A 1 -15.64 6.41 12.60
C MET A 1 -16.73 5.77 11.76
N ARG A 2 -17.11 6.33 10.58
CA ARG A 2 -18.09 5.66 9.68
C ARG A 2 -17.37 5.25 8.41
N ARG A 3 -17.68 4.07 7.86
CA ARG A 3 -17.15 3.63 6.55
C ARG A 3 -17.49 4.63 5.45
N GLY A 4 -16.49 4.94 4.62
CA GLY A 4 -16.69 5.62 3.36
C GLY A 4 -17.38 4.72 2.33
N PRO A 5 -17.80 5.28 1.17
CA PRO A 5 -18.49 4.50 0.15
C PRO A 5 -17.54 3.57 -0.64
N ASN A 6 -16.25 3.88 -0.67
CA ASN A 6 -15.21 3.04 -1.27
C ASN A 6 -14.64 2.04 -0.25
N SER A 7 -14.06 0.96 -0.75
CA SER A 7 -13.35 -0.02 0.09
C SER A 7 -11.95 -0.29 -0.41
N MET A 8 -11.08 -0.73 0.50
CA MET A 8 -9.69 -1.05 0.22
C MET A 8 -9.35 -2.40 0.84
N LEU A 9 -8.52 -3.17 0.14
CA LEU A 9 -7.92 -4.40 0.65
C LEU A 9 -6.39 -4.28 0.55
N SER A 10 -5.70 -4.30 1.68
CA SER A 10 -4.24 -4.22 1.72
C SER A 10 -3.62 -5.60 1.95
N PHE A 11 -2.64 -5.96 1.11
CA PHE A 11 -1.73 -7.08 1.31
C PHE A 11 -0.35 -6.55 1.66
N ALA A 12 0.12 -6.87 2.87
CA ALA A 12 1.48 -6.61 3.30
C ALA A 12 2.18 -7.95 3.61
N PHE A 13 3.49 -7.98 3.38
CA PHE A 13 4.29 -9.20 3.44
C PHE A 13 5.41 -9.05 4.48
N PRO A 14 5.79 -10.13 5.19
CA PRO A 14 6.92 -10.08 6.12
C PRO A 14 8.18 -9.56 5.44
N ASP A 15 8.90 -8.66 6.13
CA ASP A 15 10.20 -8.13 5.71
C ASP A 15 10.22 -7.48 4.31
N THR A 16 9.06 -7.09 3.79
CA THR A 16 8.91 -6.53 2.44
C THR A 16 8.57 -5.05 2.54
N PRO A 17 9.36 -4.15 1.91
CA PRO A 17 9.20 -2.71 2.04
C PRO A 17 8.15 -2.13 1.06
N TYR A 18 7.02 -2.83 0.95
CA TYR A 18 5.82 -2.33 0.29
C TYR A 18 4.59 -3.13 0.74
N ALA A 19 3.43 -2.49 0.65
CA ALA A 19 2.14 -3.14 0.61
C ALA A 19 1.53 -3.00 -0.79
N VAL A 20 0.60 -3.90 -1.14
CA VAL A 20 -0.25 -3.75 -2.32
C VAL A 20 -1.68 -3.54 -1.86
N ILE A 21 -2.23 -2.37 -2.17
CA ILE A 21 -3.57 -1.94 -1.81
C ILE A 21 -4.45 -2.01 -3.06
N LEU A 22 -5.56 -2.73 -2.97
CA LEU A 22 -6.57 -2.80 -4.02
C LEU A 22 -7.67 -1.78 -3.71
N GLY A 23 -7.94 -0.89 -4.67
CA GLY A 23 -9.00 0.11 -4.57
C GLY A 23 -10.29 -0.34 -5.23
N PHE A 24 -11.40 -0.29 -4.50
CA PHE A 24 -12.74 -0.61 -5.01
C PHE A 24 -13.68 0.60 -4.91
N ASP A 25 -14.39 0.90 -6.00
CA ASP A 25 -15.34 2.01 -6.06
C ASP A 25 -16.63 1.73 -5.27
N GLU A 26 -17.58 2.67 -5.27
CA GLU A 26 -18.85 2.55 -4.53
C GLU A 26 -19.75 1.39 -4.99
N ARG A 27 -19.50 0.84 -6.19
CA ARG A 27 -20.18 -0.35 -6.72
C ARG A 27 -19.40 -1.64 -6.41
N GLY A 28 -18.22 -1.49 -5.79
CA GLY A 28 -17.28 -2.56 -5.51
C GLY A 28 -16.43 -2.95 -6.72
N GLU A 29 -16.40 -2.16 -7.80
CA GLU A 29 -15.55 -2.47 -8.94
C GLU A 29 -14.10 -2.13 -8.60
N LEU A 30 -13.19 -3.09 -8.81
CA LEU A 30 -11.76 -2.87 -8.68
C LEU A 30 -11.33 -1.84 -9.72
N PHE A 31 -10.74 -0.72 -9.28
CA PHE A 31 -10.28 0.34 -10.18
C PHE A 31 -8.75 0.49 -10.20
N GLU A 32 -8.02 -0.10 -9.26
CA GLU A 32 -6.57 0.05 -9.15
C GLU A 32 -5.92 -1.00 -8.24
N TYR A 33 -4.70 -1.42 -8.59
CA TYR A 33 -3.72 -1.90 -7.61
C TYR A 33 -2.70 -0.80 -7.36
N TYR A 34 -2.41 -0.55 -6.09
CA TYR A 34 -1.52 0.49 -5.63
C TYR A 34 -0.40 -0.14 -4.81
N VAL A 35 0.85 -0.01 -5.25
CA VAL A 35 2.01 -0.42 -4.45
C VAL A 35 2.40 0.78 -3.59
N ASN A 36 2.13 0.67 -2.29
CA ASN A 36 2.53 1.64 -1.28
C ASN A 36 3.95 1.31 -0.83
N LEU A 37 4.97 2.11 -1.19
CA LEU A 37 6.32 1.85 -0.68
C LEU A 37 6.43 2.35 0.75
N GLU A 38 6.80 1.44 1.64
CA GLU A 38 6.79 1.69 3.08
C GLU A 38 7.82 0.82 3.79
N GLU A 39 8.20 1.15 5.03
CA GLU A 39 9.02 0.26 5.83
C GLU A 39 8.28 -1.07 6.09
N PRO A 40 8.99 -2.20 6.18
CA PRO A 40 8.36 -3.45 6.57
C PRO A 40 7.55 -3.32 7.86
N LEU A 41 6.33 -3.83 7.85
CA LEU A 41 5.39 -3.68 8.97
C LEU A 41 5.97 -4.22 10.28
N THR A 42 6.00 -3.37 11.30
CA THR A 42 6.38 -3.74 12.67
C THR A 42 5.13 -3.96 13.51
N ARG A 43 4.97 -5.13 14.15
CA ARG A 43 3.82 -5.38 15.05
C ARG A 43 3.85 -4.44 16.26
N SER A 44 2.73 -3.80 16.54
CA SER A 44 2.53 -2.96 17.72
C SER A 44 1.32 -3.43 18.54
N VAL A 45 1.12 -2.84 19.71
CA VAL A 45 -0.05 -3.12 20.56
C VAL A 45 -1.37 -2.66 19.95
N ALA A 46 -1.31 -1.75 18.96
CA ALA A 46 -2.47 -1.22 18.26
C ALA A 46 -2.68 -1.89 16.89
N GLY A 47 -1.69 -2.63 16.37
CA GLY A 47 -1.76 -3.31 15.07
C GLY A 47 -0.39 -3.43 14.45
N PHE A 48 -0.11 -2.58 13.46
CA PHE A 48 1.16 -2.52 12.75
C PHE A 48 1.57 -1.06 12.56
N ASP A 49 2.87 -0.81 12.74
CA ASP A 49 3.51 0.48 12.50
C ASP A 49 4.39 0.35 11.25
N THR A 50 4.47 1.42 10.46
CA THR A 50 5.30 1.54 9.27
C THR A 50 5.61 3.02 9.01
N VAL A 51 6.56 3.29 8.11
CA VAL A 51 6.93 4.62 7.64
C VAL A 51 6.80 4.65 6.12
N ASP A 52 6.09 5.64 5.61
CA ASP A 52 5.89 5.85 4.18
C ASP A 52 7.18 6.33 3.47
N HIS A 53 7.43 5.83 2.25
CA HIS A 53 8.61 6.18 1.45
C HIS A 53 8.32 7.24 0.35
N LEU A 54 7.12 7.82 0.33
CA LEU A 54 6.66 8.91 -0.56
C LEU A 54 6.64 8.61 -2.06
N LEU A 55 7.00 7.40 -2.47
CA LEU A 55 6.98 6.96 -3.86
C LEU A 55 6.03 5.79 -3.97
N ASP A 56 5.20 5.78 -5.01
CA ASP A 56 4.21 4.74 -5.18
C ASP A 56 4.16 4.24 -6.63
N VAL A 57 3.51 3.10 -6.82
CA VAL A 57 3.20 2.57 -8.14
C VAL A 57 1.70 2.35 -8.29
N THR A 58 1.16 2.81 -9.40
CA THR A 58 -0.25 2.60 -9.78
C THR A 58 -0.33 1.62 -10.95
N ILE A 59 -1.29 0.69 -10.86
CA ILE A 59 -1.48 -0.38 -11.84
C ILE A 59 -2.98 -0.48 -12.15
N PRO A 60 -3.41 -0.39 -13.42
CA PRO A 60 -4.80 -0.55 -13.79
C PRO A 60 -5.33 -1.96 -13.49
N PRO A 61 -6.65 -2.16 -13.36
CA PRO A 61 -7.25 -3.45 -13.00
C PRO A 61 -6.92 -4.58 -13.98
N ASP A 62 -6.71 -4.24 -15.25
CA ASP A 62 -6.37 -5.19 -16.31
C ASP A 62 -4.88 -5.58 -16.34
N ARG A 63 -4.07 -5.00 -15.45
CA ARG A 63 -2.62 -5.26 -15.32
C ARG A 63 -1.87 -5.04 -16.65
N SER A 64 -2.32 -4.11 -17.49
CA SER A 64 -1.73 -3.83 -18.81
C SER A 64 -0.37 -3.12 -18.74
N GLY A 65 0.00 -2.58 -17.59
CA GLY A 65 1.25 -1.88 -17.33
C GLY A 65 1.25 -1.26 -15.93
N TRP A 66 2.20 -0.38 -15.65
CA TRP A 66 2.25 0.36 -14.39
C TRP A 66 2.86 1.75 -14.60
N SER A 67 2.62 2.67 -13.66
CA SER A 67 3.23 4.00 -13.64
C SER A 67 3.69 4.39 -12.23
N TRP A 68 4.75 5.18 -12.16
CA TRP A 68 5.13 5.86 -10.93
C TRP A 68 4.08 6.90 -10.54
N LYS A 69 3.94 7.09 -9.23
CA LYS A 69 3.18 8.16 -8.60
C LYS A 69 4.04 8.84 -7.53
N ASP A 70 3.84 10.15 -7.41
CA ASP A 70 4.47 11.02 -6.40
C ASP A 70 6.01 11.09 -6.48
N GLU A 71 6.56 10.93 -7.70
CA GLU A 71 8.00 11.12 -7.97
C GLU A 71 8.51 12.52 -7.59
N ASP A 72 7.63 13.51 -7.61
CA ASP A 72 7.92 14.88 -7.19
C ASP A 72 8.01 15.05 -5.68
N GLU A 73 7.18 14.36 -4.91
CA GLU A 73 7.27 14.34 -3.45
C GLU A 73 8.59 13.70 -2.99
N LEU A 74 8.96 12.54 -3.56
CA LEU A 74 10.25 11.93 -3.26
C LEU A 74 11.42 12.84 -3.65
N ARG A 75 11.37 13.49 -4.82
CA ARG A 75 12.43 14.43 -5.26
C ARG A 75 12.56 15.60 -4.31
N GLU A 76 11.44 16.14 -3.83
CA GLU A 76 11.44 17.21 -2.84
C GLU A 76 12.01 16.74 -1.49
N ALA A 77 11.64 15.54 -1.04
CA ALA A 77 12.16 14.95 0.19
C ALA A 77 13.68 14.75 0.15
N VAL A 78 14.23 14.29 -0.98
CA VAL A 78 15.67 14.19 -1.21
C VAL A 78 16.32 15.58 -1.21
N ALA A 79 15.74 16.55 -1.92
CA ALA A 79 16.27 17.92 -1.95
C ALA A 79 16.29 18.59 -0.57
N ARG A 80 15.37 18.22 0.31
CA ARG A 80 15.29 18.67 1.72
C ARG A 80 16.15 17.84 2.67
N GLY A 81 16.79 16.77 2.21
CA GLY A 81 17.62 15.87 3.02
C GLY A 81 16.83 14.99 3.98
N ILE A 82 15.53 14.77 3.73
CA ILE A 82 14.70 13.82 4.47
C ILE A 82 15.13 12.39 4.11
N PHE A 83 15.35 12.16 2.81
CA PHE A 83 15.89 10.92 2.26
C PHE A 83 17.18 11.21 1.49
N THR A 84 18.02 10.20 1.35
CA THR A 84 19.21 10.23 0.51
C THR A 84 18.88 9.81 -0.93
N GLU A 85 19.79 10.07 -1.86
CA GLU A 85 19.71 9.53 -3.22
C GLU A 85 19.78 7.99 -3.22
N GLU A 86 20.45 7.39 -2.23
CA GLU A 86 20.50 5.93 -2.06
C GLU A 86 19.14 5.37 -1.64
N ASP A 87 18.46 6.02 -0.68
CA ASP A 87 17.09 5.67 -0.29
C ASP A 87 16.16 5.77 -1.51
N ALA A 88 16.27 6.86 -2.27
CA ALA A 88 15.44 7.06 -3.47
C ALA A 88 15.68 5.98 -4.54
N ALA A 89 16.92 5.51 -4.71
CA ALA A 89 17.23 4.40 -5.61
C ALA A 89 16.67 3.07 -5.08
N TRP A 90 16.75 2.85 -3.77
CA TRP A 90 16.19 1.68 -3.09
C TRP A 90 14.66 1.62 -3.22
N PHE A 91 13.97 2.75 -3.05
CA PHE A 91 12.52 2.84 -3.22
C PHE A 91 12.11 2.49 -4.65
N ARG A 92 12.83 3.01 -5.66
CA ARG A 92 12.58 2.65 -7.07
C ARG A 92 12.77 1.16 -7.33
N PHE A 93 13.84 0.58 -6.80
CA PHE A 93 14.07 -0.85 -6.93
C PHE A 93 12.88 -1.65 -6.37
N TRP A 94 12.39 -1.30 -5.18
CA TRP A 94 11.25 -2.00 -4.57
C TRP A 94 9.91 -1.70 -5.21
N GLY A 95 9.70 -0.51 -5.76
CA GLY A 95 8.51 -0.17 -6.54
C GLY A 95 8.42 -1.02 -7.81
N GLU A 96 9.54 -1.20 -8.53
CA GLU A 96 9.60 -2.11 -9.67
C GLU A 96 9.32 -3.56 -9.24
N ARG A 97 9.85 -4.02 -8.10
CA ARG A 97 9.56 -5.35 -7.56
C ARG A 97 8.09 -5.53 -7.19
N GLY A 98 7.46 -4.54 -6.56
CA GLY A 98 6.04 -4.58 -6.23
C GLY A 98 5.17 -4.58 -7.48
N ALA A 99 5.55 -3.82 -8.51
CA ALA A 99 4.88 -3.85 -9.80
C ALA A 99 4.99 -5.24 -10.45
N GLU A 100 6.20 -5.82 -10.49
CA GLU A 100 6.44 -7.18 -10.99
C GLU A 100 5.59 -8.22 -10.23
N HIS A 101 5.50 -8.14 -8.90
CA HIS A 101 4.68 -9.04 -8.07
C HIS A 101 3.23 -9.09 -8.56
N VAL A 102 2.62 -7.93 -8.82
CA VAL A 102 1.24 -7.84 -9.32
C VAL A 102 1.12 -8.28 -10.78
N LEU A 103 2.03 -7.83 -11.67
CA LEU A 103 1.97 -8.10 -13.10
C LEU A 103 2.24 -9.58 -13.44
N LEU A 104 3.18 -10.20 -12.73
CA LEU A 104 3.48 -11.63 -12.86
C LEU A 104 2.44 -12.51 -12.17
N GLN A 105 1.46 -11.91 -11.49
CA GLN A 105 0.39 -12.60 -10.76
C GLN A 105 0.98 -13.57 -9.73
N GLU A 106 2.05 -13.17 -9.05
CA GLU A 106 2.59 -13.95 -7.95
C GLU A 106 1.58 -13.95 -6.79
N PRO A 107 1.51 -15.03 -5.97
CA PRO A 107 0.54 -15.11 -4.90
C PRO A 107 0.67 -13.94 -3.90
N PRO A 108 -0.43 -13.29 -3.50
CA PRO A 108 -1.82 -13.73 -3.67
C PRO A 108 -2.51 -13.24 -4.96
N PHE A 109 -1.83 -12.53 -5.86
CA PHE A 109 -2.42 -11.94 -7.07
C PHE A 109 -2.67 -12.93 -8.20
N ASP A 110 -2.31 -14.21 -7.98
CA ASP A 110 -2.72 -15.38 -8.76
C ASP A 110 -4.24 -15.65 -8.68
N ARG A 111 -4.94 -15.00 -7.75
CA ARG A 111 -6.39 -15.07 -7.57
C ARG A 111 -7.10 -13.84 -8.13
N ASP A 112 -8.38 -14.03 -8.44
CA ASP A 112 -9.27 -12.93 -8.82
C ASP A 112 -9.83 -12.21 -7.58
N TRP A 113 -9.19 -11.10 -7.22
CA TRP A 113 -9.63 -10.23 -6.14
C TRP A 113 -10.69 -9.21 -6.57
N SER A 114 -11.04 -9.09 -7.86
CA SER A 114 -12.08 -8.14 -8.32
C SER A 114 -13.46 -8.44 -7.73
N THR A 115 -13.68 -9.69 -7.32
CA THR A 115 -14.91 -10.17 -6.67
C THR A 115 -14.92 -9.99 -5.15
N TRP A 116 -13.79 -9.58 -4.54
CA TRP A 116 -13.71 -9.38 -3.10
C TRP A 116 -14.63 -8.23 -2.67
N ARG A 117 -15.31 -8.42 -1.55
CA ARG A 117 -16.10 -7.38 -0.88
C ARG A 117 -15.87 -7.49 0.63
N PRO A 118 -15.88 -6.37 1.38
CA PRO A 118 -15.93 -6.44 2.83
C PRO A 118 -17.22 -7.17 3.25
N GLU A 119 -17.13 -8.03 4.26
CA GLU A 119 -18.30 -8.76 4.77
C GLU A 119 -19.33 -7.75 5.33
N PRO A 120 -20.60 -7.78 4.87
CA PRO A 120 -21.63 -6.85 5.30
C PRO A 120 -21.86 -6.82 6.82
N ALA A 121 -21.60 -7.93 7.51
CA ALA A 121 -21.73 -8.03 8.96
C ALA A 121 -20.54 -7.43 9.74
N TRP A 122 -19.45 -7.01 9.09
CA TRP A 122 -18.34 -6.39 9.81
C TRP A 122 -18.74 -5.03 10.39
N GLU A 123 -18.54 -4.88 11.69
CA GLU A 123 -18.76 -3.62 12.39
C GLU A 123 -17.65 -2.61 12.11
N ASP A 124 -17.92 -1.34 12.38
CA ASP A 124 -16.89 -0.30 12.32
C ASP A 124 -15.88 -0.53 13.45
N ALA A 125 -14.57 -0.48 13.12
CA ALA A 125 -13.54 -0.56 14.12
C ALA A 125 -13.51 0.72 14.96
N ASP A 126 -13.40 0.56 16.28
CA ASP A 126 -13.10 1.66 17.19
C ASP A 126 -11.60 2.00 17.13
N LEU A 127 -11.27 3.29 17.21
CA LEU A 127 -9.87 3.72 17.36
C LEU A 127 -9.38 3.33 18.77
N PRO A 128 -8.34 2.48 18.91
CA PRO A 128 -7.82 2.08 20.21
C PRO A 128 -7.34 3.29 21.01
N ARG A 129 -7.49 3.27 22.34
CA ARG A 129 -7.06 4.39 23.20
C ARG A 129 -5.55 4.65 23.16
N ASN A 130 -4.78 3.63 22.80
CA ASN A 130 -3.32 3.59 22.72
C ASN A 130 -2.83 3.72 21.27
N TRP A 131 -3.60 4.39 20.40
CA TRP A 131 -3.26 4.56 18.98
C TRP A 131 -1.99 5.40 18.77
N ASP A 132 -1.60 6.23 19.75
CA ASP A 132 -0.49 7.18 19.68
C ASP A 132 0.77 6.71 20.42
N ILE A 133 0.77 5.47 20.94
CA ILE A 133 1.95 4.92 21.62
C ILE A 133 2.98 4.50 20.56
N ALA A 134 4.08 5.25 20.48
CA ALA A 134 5.22 4.86 19.66
C ALA A 134 5.94 3.62 20.23
N PRO A 135 6.52 2.76 19.38
CA PRO A 135 7.40 1.69 19.84
C PRO A 135 8.59 2.30 20.61
N GLY A 136 8.89 1.71 21.77
CA GLY A 136 9.98 2.16 22.66
C GLY A 136 11.36 1.67 22.27
#